data_AF-L9ZKR6-F1
#
_entry.id   AF-L9ZKR6-F1
#
_cell.length_a   1.000
_cell.length_b   1.000
_cell.length_c   1.000
_cell.angle_alpha   90.00
_cell.angle_beta   90.00
_cell.angle_gamma   90.00
#
_symmetry.space_group_name_H-M   'P 1'
#
loop_
_entity.id
_entity.type
_entity.pdbx_description
1 polymer ?
#
loop_
_entity_poly.entity_id
_entity_poly.type
_entity_poly.pdbx_seq_one_letter_code
_entity_poly.pdbx_strand_id
1 'polypeptide(L)' 'MAYRLQCDSCDLESEYTDWADANSDASDHEAEYADHWVSIVDLQEA' A
#
# COMPACT_ATOMS: atom_id res chain seq x y z
N MET A 1 7.00 -10.95 -7.21
CA MET A 1 6.16 -9.86 -7.73
C MET A 1 6.29 -8.75 -6.71
N ALA A 2 6.66 -7.55 -7.12
CA ALA A 2 6.77 -6.43 -6.19
C ALA A 2 5.44 -5.67 -6.19
N TYR A 3 5.05 -5.16 -5.03
CA TYR A 3 3.87 -4.35 -4.81
C TYR A 3 4.30 -3.04 -4.18
N ARG A 4 3.63 -1.94 -4.51
CA ARG A 4 3.88 -0.64 -3.92
C ARG A 4 2.61 -0.13 -3.27
N LEU A 5 2.70 0.25 -2.01
CA LEU A 5 1.67 1.02 -1.33
C LEU A 5 1.84 2.49 -1.65
N GLN A 6 0.73 3.15 -1.95
CA GLN A 6 0.65 4.60 -2.09
C GLN A 6 -0.57 5.12 -1.35
N CYS A 7 -0.37 6.06 -0.42
CA CYS A 7 -1.48 6.80 0.18
C CYS A 7 -1.79 8.07 -0.60
N ASP A 8 -3.07 8.40 -0.75
CA ASP A 8 -3.52 9.63 -1.41
C ASP A 8 -3.29 10.89 -0.55
N SER A 9 -3.30 10.72 0.77
CA SER A 9 -3.30 11.83 1.74
C SER A 9 -1.94 12.08 2.41
N CYS A 10 -1.00 11.13 2.31
CA CYS A 10 0.34 11.27 2.88
C CYS A 10 1.41 10.62 2.01
N ASP A 11 2.68 11.00 2.22
CA ASP A 11 3.86 10.44 1.53
C ASP A 11 4.19 8.98 1.94
N LEU A 12 3.18 8.15 2.23
CA LEU A 12 3.36 6.72 2.39
C LEU A 12 3.66 6.11 1.02
N GLU A 13 4.94 5.86 0.74
CA GLU A 13 5.40 5.04 -0.38
C GLU A 13 6.31 3.94 0.14
N SER A 14 5.80 2.70 0.13
CA SER A 14 6.52 1.51 0.59
C SER A 14 6.42 0.38 -0.43
N GLU A 15 7.52 -0.34 -0.63
CA GLU A 15 7.61 -1.46 -1.57
C GLU A 15 7.64 -2.79 -0.81
N TYR A 16 6.83 -3.75 -1.26
CA TYR A 16 6.67 -5.08 -0.68
C TYR A 16 6.93 -6.14 -1.74
N THR A 17 7.49 -7.26 -1.32
CA THR A 17 7.71 -8.43 -2.20
C THR A 17 6.59 -9.45 -2.15
N ASP A 18 5.63 -9.26 -1.24
CA ASP A 18 4.48 -10.14 -1.02
C ASP A 18 3.19 -9.32 -0.92
N TRP A 19 2.10 -9.87 -1.44
CA TRP A 19 0.80 -9.20 -1.44
C TRP A 19 0.17 -9.17 -0.05
N ALA A 20 0.37 -10.22 0.75
CA ALA A 20 -0.21 -10.31 2.09
C ALA A 20 0.37 -9.22 3.00
N ASP A 21 1.68 -8.97 2.92
CA ASP A 21 2.34 -7.89 3.66
C ASP A 21 1.82 -6.52 3.20
N ALA A 22 1.76 -6.29 1.89
CA ALA A 22 1.22 -5.05 1.32
C ALA A 22 -0.23 -4.79 1.74
N ASN A 23 -1.08 -5.82 1.70
CA ASN A 23 -2.48 -5.71 2.07
C ASN A 23 -2.68 -5.50 3.57
N SER A 24 -1.84 -6.12 4.42
CA SER A 24 -1.89 -5.91 5.86
C SER A 24 -1.56 -4.45 6.20
N ASP A 25 -0.45 -3.94 5.69
CA ASP A 25 -0.01 -2.56 5.97
C ASP A 25 -1.01 -1.53 5.43
N ALA A 26 -1.61 -1.78 4.26
CA ALA A 26 -2.63 -0.90 3.69
C ALA A 26 -3.86 -0.83 4.61
N SER A 27 -4.33 -1.99 5.07
CA SER A 27 -5.49 -2.07 5.95
C SER A 27 -5.22 -1.46 7.32
N ASP A 28 -4.01 -1.64 7.87
CA ASP A 28 -3.61 -1.03 9.14
C ASP A 28 -3.53 0.50 9.02
N HIS A 29 -3.00 1.01 7.90
CA HIS A 29 -2.94 2.45 7.63
C HIS A 29 -4.33 3.07 7.46
N GLU A 30 -5.23 2.42 6.72
CA GLU A 30 -6.63 2.88 6.57
C GLU A 30 -7.40 2.80 7.90
N ALA A 31 -7.08 1.84 8.76
CA ALA A 31 -7.67 1.74 10.10
C ALA A 31 -7.16 2.84 11.05
N GLU A 32 -5.90 3.24 10.94
CA GLU A 32 -5.33 4.35 11.72
C GLU A 32 -5.82 5.72 11.21
N TYR A 33 -6.02 5.88 9.90
CA TYR A 33 -6.41 7.12 9.26
C TYR A 33 -7.69 6.97 8.44
N ALA A 34 -8.84 7.25 9.06
CA ALA A 34 -10.17 7.08 8.46
C ALA A 34 -10.44 7.91 7.19
N ASP A 35 -9.66 8.96 6.94
CA ASP A 35 -9.74 9.83 5.75
C ASP A 35 -8.60 9.54 4.74
N HIS A 36 -7.77 8.54 4.99
CA HIS A 36 -6.72 8.13 4.07
C HIS A 36 -7.20 6.94 3.24
N TRP A 37 -6.83 6.95 1.96
CA TRP A 37 -7.02 5.81 1.07
C TRP A 37 -5.67 5.30 0.61
N VAL A 38 -5.46 3.98 0.66
CA VAL A 38 -4.21 3.34 0.23
C VAL A 38 -4.46 2.51 -1.02
N SER A 39 -3.65 2.75 -2.04
CA SER A 39 -3.63 1.97 -3.27
C SER A 39 -2.44 1.02 -3.27
N ILE A 40 -2.68 -0.25 -3.60
CA ILE A 40 -1.65 -1.26 -3.80
C ILE A 40 -1.43 -1.42 -5.30
N VAL A 41 -0.29 -0.94 -5.79
CA VAL A 41 0.11 -1.03 -7.19
C VAL A 41 0.99 -2.26 -7.37
N ASP A 42 0.57 -3.19 -8.23
CA ASP A 42 1.43 -4.27 -8.66
C ASP A 42 2.52 -3.73 -9.61
N LEU A 43 3.79 -3.96 -9.27
CA LEU A 43 4.96 -3.50 -10.01
C LEU A 43 5.49 -4.59 -10.95
N GLN A 44 4.67 -5.54 -11.40
CA GLN A 44 5.11 -6.44 -12.46
C GLN A 44 5.44 -5.63 -13.71
N GLU A 45 6.71 -5.68 -14.15
CA GLU A 45 7.15 -5.11 -15.41
C GLU A 45 6.23 -5.62 -16.54
N ALA A 46 5.59 -4.68 -17.24
CA ALA A 46 4.66 -4.92 -18.34
C ALA A 46 5.36 -5.48 -19.59
#